data_AF-A0A956EVE7-F1
#
_entry.id   AF-A0A956EVE7-F1
#
_cell.length_a   1.000
_cell.length_b   1.000
_cell.length_c   1.000
_cell.angle_alpha   90.00
_cell.angle_beta   90.00
_cell.angle_gamma   90.00
#
_symmetry.space_group_name_H-M   'P 1'
#
loop_
_entity.id
_entity.type
_entity.pdbx_description
1 polymer ?
#
loop_
_entity_poly.entity_id
_entity_poly.type
_entity_poly.pdbx_seq_one_letter_code
_entity_poly.pdbx_strand_id
1 'polypeptide(L)'
;KQELLLEHALGVSESRRRTYCRRIDSEFMRRLEARRPKTLSDISRAWYGNATTSPSRYHHSRYAGLNLNALFFRGAFEFRYFNGTLHAGEVKAYIQLVLALAAKALKSKAASSKRRDFNPATAKYDMRVVLLGLGLIGPEFKTARLHLTKRLAGSAAWKGERRDRRTGGSHAHAA
;
A
#
# COMPACT_ATOMS: atom_id res chain seq x y z
N LYS A 1 0.17 6.75 -2.74
CA LYS A 1 -1.26 7.04 -2.46
C LYS A 1 -1.84 6.26 -1.27
N GLN A 2 -1.78 4.92 -1.29
CA GLN A 2 -2.51 4.04 -0.34
C GLN A 2 -1.59 3.38 0.71
N GLU A 3 -0.45 4.00 1.03
CA GLU A 3 0.60 3.39 1.87
C GLU A 3 0.07 3.01 3.27
N LEU A 4 -0.60 3.94 3.94
CA LEU A 4 -1.26 3.72 5.23
C LEU A 4 -2.26 2.55 5.19
N LEU A 5 -3.12 2.52 4.18
CA LEU A 5 -4.11 1.45 4.02
C LEU A 5 -3.43 0.07 3.88
N LEU A 6 -2.34 0.00 3.11
CA LEU A 6 -1.55 -1.23 2.94
C LEU A 6 -0.84 -1.64 4.23
N GLU A 7 -0.28 -0.69 4.99
CA GLU A 7 0.34 -0.96 6.30
C GLU A 7 -0.66 -1.63 7.25
N HIS A 8 -1.89 -1.11 7.32
CA HIS A 8 -2.95 -1.68 8.16
C HIS A 8 -3.42 -3.05 7.63
N ALA A 9 -3.61 -3.20 6.32
CA ALA A 9 -4.03 -4.46 5.70
C ALA A 9 -3.02 -5.60 5.96
N LEU A 10 -1.74 -5.28 5.87
CA LEU A 10 -0.63 -6.22 6.07
C LEU A 10 -0.28 -6.43 7.55
N GLY A 11 -0.83 -5.61 8.46
CA GLY A 11 -0.55 -5.68 9.88
C GLY A 11 0.89 -5.30 10.21
N VAL A 12 1.40 -4.23 9.59
CA VAL A 12 2.76 -3.73 9.87
C VAL A 12 2.78 -3.09 11.26
N SER A 13 3.54 -3.68 12.18
CA SER A 13 3.66 -3.15 13.54
C SER A 13 4.23 -1.73 13.56
N GLU A 14 3.92 -0.98 14.61
CA GLU A 14 4.48 0.36 14.79
C GLU A 14 6.01 0.36 14.89
N SER A 15 6.58 -0.61 15.61
CA SER A 15 8.04 -0.74 15.70
C SER A 15 8.69 -0.90 14.32
N ARG A 16 8.10 -1.74 13.46
CA ARG A 16 8.57 -1.93 12.08
C ARG A 16 8.40 -0.67 11.24
N ARG A 17 7.26 0.04 11.37
CA ARG A 17 7.04 1.32 10.67
C ARG A 17 8.06 2.39 11.05
N ARG A 18 8.52 2.41 12.30
CA ARG A 18 9.53 3.38 12.77
C ARG A 18 10.96 3.01 12.35
N THR A 19 11.24 1.73 12.13
CA THR A 19 12.60 1.22 11.91
C THR A 19 12.80 0.73 10.49
N TYR A 20 12.28 -0.45 10.16
CA TYR A 20 12.60 -1.22 8.95
C TYR A 20 11.64 -1.04 7.77
N CYS A 21 10.48 -0.43 8.01
CA CYS A 21 9.38 -0.24 7.05
C CYS A 21 8.91 1.23 7.06
N ARG A 22 9.86 2.16 7.10
CA ARG A 22 9.56 3.59 7.11
C ARG A 22 8.75 3.98 5.88
N ARG A 23 7.84 4.93 6.06
CA ARG A 23 7.06 5.47 4.94
C ARG A 23 7.97 6.12 3.91
N ILE A 24 7.49 6.15 2.68
CA ILE A 24 8.15 6.94 1.64
C ILE A 24 8.19 8.40 2.09
N ASP A 25 9.40 8.95 2.08
CA ASP A 25 9.71 10.32 2.47
C ASP A 25 8.99 11.32 1.54
N SER A 26 8.34 12.32 2.12
CA SER A 26 7.71 13.41 1.36
C SER A 26 8.72 14.21 0.56
N GLU A 27 9.94 14.35 1.07
CA GLU A 27 11.02 15.11 0.43
C GLU A 27 11.51 14.37 -0.82
N PHE A 28 11.62 13.04 -0.77
CA PHE A 28 11.79 12.21 -1.97
C PHE A 28 10.68 12.43 -3.01
N MET A 29 9.41 12.41 -2.60
CA MET A 29 8.30 12.62 -3.53
C MET A 29 8.36 14.01 -4.19
N ARG A 30 8.69 15.04 -3.41
CA ARG A 30 8.87 16.41 -3.92
C ARG A 30 10.00 16.48 -4.95
N ARG A 31 11.14 15.85 -4.69
CA ARG A 31 12.25 15.77 -5.67
C ARG A 31 11.85 15.01 -6.92
N LEU A 32 11.08 13.93 -6.79
CA LEU A 32 10.60 13.13 -7.91
C LEU A 32 9.66 13.94 -8.82
N GLU A 33 8.72 14.68 -8.23
CA GLU A 33 7.78 15.53 -8.95
C GLU A 33 8.45 16.71 -9.65
N ALA A 34 9.38 17.37 -8.95
CA ALA A 34 10.13 18.51 -9.49
C ALA A 34 11.03 18.10 -10.66
N ARG A 35 11.72 16.96 -10.55
CA ARG A 35 12.68 16.49 -11.57
C ARG A 35 12.03 15.79 -12.76
N ARG A 36 10.85 15.19 -12.58
CA ARG A 36 10.17 14.36 -13.60
C ARG A 36 11.14 13.38 -14.28
N PRO A 37 11.75 12.47 -13.50
CA PRO A 37 12.88 11.65 -13.94
C PRO A 37 12.57 10.85 -15.20
N LYS A 38 13.55 10.75 -16.10
CA LYS A 38 13.47 9.95 -17.34
C LYS A 38 14.39 8.74 -17.30
N THR A 39 15.39 8.77 -16.44
CA THR A 39 16.38 7.70 -16.30
C THR A 39 16.35 7.11 -14.90
N LEU A 40 16.89 5.90 -14.75
CA LEU A 40 17.07 5.27 -13.44
C LEU A 40 18.03 6.09 -12.54
N SER A 41 19.02 6.76 -13.16
CA SER A 41 19.94 7.66 -12.47
C SER A 41 19.23 8.86 -11.84
N ASP A 42 18.24 9.43 -12.53
CA ASP A 42 17.43 10.53 -11.97
C ASP A 42 16.60 10.07 -10.77
N ILE A 43 16.04 8.85 -10.84
CA ILE A 43 15.30 8.23 -9.73
C ILE A 43 16.26 7.98 -8.55
N SER A 44 17.46 7.47 -8.81
CA SER A 44 18.52 7.29 -7.80
C SER A 44 18.86 8.61 -7.10
N ARG A 45 19.12 9.67 -7.90
CA ARG A 45 19.40 11.01 -7.37
C ARG A 45 18.24 11.57 -6.56
N ALA A 46 17.00 11.29 -6.95
CA ALA A 46 15.82 11.66 -6.17
C ALA A 46 15.78 10.88 -4.85
N TRP A 47 15.99 9.57 -4.89
CA TRP A 47 15.96 8.69 -3.73
C TRP A 47 17.00 9.09 -2.67
N TYR A 48 18.26 9.28 -3.06
CA TYR A 48 19.33 9.65 -2.14
C TYR A 48 19.38 11.14 -1.80
N GLY A 49 18.73 12.00 -2.58
CA GLY A 49 18.78 13.45 -2.42
C GLY A 49 20.05 14.10 -2.97
N ASN A 50 21.03 13.31 -3.38
CA ASN A 50 22.29 13.76 -3.97
C ASN A 50 22.67 12.89 -5.18
N ALA A 51 23.70 13.30 -5.93
CA ALA A 51 24.28 12.47 -6.98
C ALA A 51 25.12 11.35 -6.35
N THR A 52 24.47 10.31 -5.85
CA THR A 52 25.16 9.10 -5.38
C THR A 52 25.71 8.34 -6.59
N THR A 53 27.03 8.16 -6.65
CA THR A 53 27.72 7.40 -7.71
C THR A 53 27.86 5.91 -7.40
N SER A 54 27.73 5.50 -6.13
CA SER A 54 27.88 4.11 -5.70
C SER A 54 26.78 3.66 -4.73
N PRO A 55 25.62 3.21 -5.24
CA PRO A 55 24.60 2.55 -4.44
C PRO A 55 25.16 1.33 -3.69
N SER A 56 25.30 1.43 -2.37
CA SER A 56 25.77 0.30 -1.54
C SER A 56 24.59 -0.54 -1.03
N ARG A 57 24.81 -1.84 -0.83
CA ARG A 57 23.87 -2.73 -0.13
C ARG A 57 23.49 -2.18 1.25
N TYR A 58 24.44 -1.58 1.95
CA TYR A 58 24.29 -1.02 3.29
C TYR A 58 24.15 0.51 3.21
N HIS A 59 23.02 0.97 2.70
CA HIS A 59 22.66 2.39 2.75
C HIS A 59 21.48 2.62 3.70
N HIS A 60 21.50 3.72 4.47
CA HIS A 60 20.46 4.00 5.47
C HIS A 60 19.06 4.19 4.85
N SER A 61 18.97 4.57 3.57
CA SER A 61 17.71 4.67 2.82
C SER A 61 17.02 3.32 2.61
N ARG A 62 17.70 2.20 2.88
CA ARG A 62 17.17 0.84 2.68
C ARG A 62 15.91 0.55 3.49
N TYR A 63 15.72 1.27 4.60
CA TYR A 63 14.70 0.96 5.58
C TYR A 63 13.30 1.55 5.27
N ALA A 64 13.05 1.93 4.01
CA ALA A 64 11.71 2.27 3.55
C ALA A 64 10.89 0.99 3.27
N GLY A 65 9.57 1.04 3.50
CA GLY A 65 8.70 -0.10 3.28
C GLY A 65 8.71 -0.60 1.83
N LEU A 66 8.77 0.31 0.86
CA LEU A 66 9.19 0.02 -0.51
C LEU A 66 10.63 0.49 -0.68
N ASN A 67 11.58 -0.44 -0.59
CA ASN A 67 13.00 -0.16 -0.63
C ASN A 67 13.49 -0.08 -2.09
N LEU A 68 13.79 1.13 -2.55
CA LEU A 68 14.37 1.37 -3.87
C LEU A 68 15.90 1.26 -3.91
N ASN A 69 16.60 1.16 -2.77
CA ASN A 69 18.04 0.91 -2.76
C ASN A 69 18.36 -0.39 -3.53
N ALA A 70 17.54 -1.42 -3.34
CA ALA A 70 17.62 -2.69 -4.04
C ALA A 70 17.49 -2.55 -5.57
N LEU A 71 16.81 -1.52 -6.05
CA LEU A 71 16.69 -1.28 -7.48
C LEU A 71 18.04 -0.88 -8.08
N PHE A 72 18.81 -0.07 -7.37
CA PHE A 72 20.03 0.53 -7.92
C PHE A 72 21.26 -0.39 -7.84
N PHE A 73 21.36 -1.27 -6.85
CA PHE A 73 22.50 -2.18 -6.72
C PHE A 73 22.26 -3.60 -7.27
N ARG A 74 21.00 -4.03 -7.44
CA ARG A 74 20.67 -5.39 -7.92
C ARG A 74 19.48 -5.47 -8.89
N GLY A 75 18.94 -4.34 -9.35
CA GLY A 75 17.86 -4.32 -10.33
C GLY A 75 16.50 -4.82 -9.83
N ALA A 76 16.24 -4.87 -8.52
CA ALA A 76 15.00 -5.44 -7.97
C ALA A 76 14.34 -4.54 -6.92
N PHE A 77 13.01 -4.46 -6.94
CA PHE A 77 12.23 -3.80 -5.89
C PHE A 77 12.08 -4.71 -4.66
N GLU A 78 12.19 -4.14 -3.46
CA GLU A 78 12.05 -4.91 -2.22
C GLU A 78 10.89 -4.36 -1.39
N PHE A 79 9.86 -5.19 -1.18
CA PHE A 79 8.74 -4.90 -0.30
C PHE A 79 9.03 -5.42 1.10
N ARG A 80 9.16 -4.51 2.05
CA ARG A 80 9.49 -4.80 3.45
C ARG A 80 8.27 -4.88 4.35
N TYR A 81 7.06 -4.69 3.82
CA TYR A 81 5.83 -4.64 4.61
C TYR A 81 5.36 -6.01 5.12
N PHE A 82 5.73 -7.11 4.47
CA PHE A 82 5.16 -8.43 4.79
C PHE A 82 5.65 -8.95 6.15
N ASN A 83 4.76 -9.60 6.90
CA ASN A 83 5.11 -10.34 8.11
C ASN A 83 5.57 -11.76 7.74
N GLY A 84 6.57 -12.30 8.43
CA GLY A 84 6.95 -13.70 8.29
C GLY A 84 5.79 -14.60 8.72
N THR A 85 5.45 -15.60 7.89
CA THR A 85 4.28 -16.45 8.11
C THR A 85 4.47 -17.79 7.41
N LEU A 86 4.00 -18.86 8.04
CA LEU A 86 3.91 -20.20 7.45
C LEU A 86 2.52 -20.48 6.85
N HIS A 87 1.59 -19.54 6.97
CA HIS A 87 0.24 -19.70 6.45
C HIS A 87 0.24 -19.53 4.92
N ALA A 88 0.06 -20.63 4.18
CA ALA A 88 0.11 -20.65 2.71
C ALA A 88 -0.82 -19.60 2.05
N GLY A 89 -2.02 -19.40 2.60
CA GLY A 89 -2.94 -18.36 2.13
C GLY A 89 -2.44 -16.92 2.27
N GLU A 90 -1.64 -16.60 3.30
CA GLU A 90 -1.04 -15.28 3.46
C GLU A 90 0.11 -15.10 2.48
N VAL A 91 0.99 -16.11 2.35
CA VAL A 91 2.09 -16.10 1.39
C VAL A 91 1.55 -15.91 -0.04
N LYS A 92 0.53 -16.67 -0.42
CA LYS A 92 -0.16 -16.53 -1.71
C LYS A 92 -0.71 -15.11 -1.91
N ALA A 93 -1.36 -14.55 -0.89
CA ALA A 93 -1.91 -13.20 -0.95
C ALA A 93 -0.83 -12.12 -1.14
N TYR A 94 0.32 -12.27 -0.48
CA TYR A 94 1.45 -11.34 -0.62
C TYR A 94 2.04 -11.38 -2.03
N ILE A 95 2.28 -12.58 -2.57
CA ILE A 95 2.79 -12.77 -3.93
C ILE A 95 1.82 -12.15 -4.95
N GLN A 96 0.52 -12.49 -4.86
CA GLN A 96 -0.49 -11.96 -5.77
C GLN A 96 -0.61 -10.44 -5.68
N LEU A 97 -0.49 -9.84 -4.49
CA LEU A 97 -0.49 -8.39 -4.33
C LEU A 97 0.70 -7.74 -5.04
N VAL A 98 1.91 -8.25 -4.86
CA VAL A 98 3.12 -7.70 -5.49
C VAL A 98 3.03 -7.81 -7.02
N LEU A 99 2.63 -8.98 -7.53
CA LEU A 99 2.46 -9.19 -8.96
C LEU A 99 1.40 -8.25 -9.55
N ALA A 100 0.26 -8.06 -8.88
CA ALA A 100 -0.78 -7.16 -9.34
C ALA A 100 -0.33 -5.69 -9.32
N LEU A 101 0.43 -5.26 -8.30
CA LEU A 101 1.03 -3.93 -8.23
C LEU A 101 2.03 -3.71 -9.37
N ALA A 102 2.90 -4.68 -9.63
CA ALA A 102 3.87 -4.62 -10.72
C ALA A 102 3.18 -4.56 -12.10
N ALA A 103 2.21 -5.44 -12.33
CA ALA A 103 1.40 -5.44 -13.56
C ALA A 103 0.66 -4.11 -13.76
N LYS A 104 0.11 -3.54 -12.67
CA LYS A 104 -0.53 -2.21 -12.72
C LYS A 104 0.48 -1.12 -13.07
N ALA A 105 1.67 -1.14 -12.47
CA ALA A 105 2.71 -0.15 -12.73
C ALA A 105 3.16 -0.16 -14.20
N LEU A 106 3.39 -1.35 -14.77
CA LEU A 106 3.78 -1.52 -16.17
C LEU A 106 2.74 -1.00 -17.17
N LYS A 107 1.45 -1.16 -16.84
CA LYS A 107 0.34 -0.74 -17.71
C LYS A 107 -0.09 0.72 -17.49
N SER A 108 0.40 1.38 -16.44
CA SER A 108 -0.07 2.72 -16.08
C SER A 108 0.57 3.79 -16.96
N LYS A 109 -0.24 4.65 -17.58
CA LYS A 109 0.25 5.81 -18.36
C LYS A 109 0.60 7.02 -17.50
N ALA A 110 0.09 7.05 -16.27
CA ALA A 110 0.32 8.14 -15.33
C ALA A 110 0.31 7.62 -13.88
N ALA A 111 0.87 8.40 -12.97
CA ALA A 111 0.78 8.20 -11.54
C ALA A 111 0.49 9.53 -10.86
N SER A 112 0.02 9.48 -9.62
CA SER A 112 -0.13 10.70 -8.82
C SER A 112 0.35 10.42 -7.40
N SER A 113 1.01 11.40 -6.83
CA SER A 113 1.64 11.35 -5.52
C SER A 113 0.67 11.68 -4.37
N LYS A 114 -0.43 12.39 -4.68
CA LYS A 114 -1.46 12.82 -3.72
C LYS A 114 -1.81 11.67 -2.77
N ARG A 115 -1.50 11.86 -1.49
CA ARG A 115 -1.86 10.93 -0.42
C ARG A 115 -3.37 10.98 -0.23
N ARG A 116 -3.97 9.82 0.06
CA ARG A 116 -5.38 9.75 0.44
C ARG A 116 -5.46 9.72 1.96
N ASP A 117 -6.49 10.36 2.49
CA ASP A 117 -6.80 10.29 3.90
C ASP A 117 -7.21 8.88 4.26
N PHE A 118 -6.66 8.39 5.38
CA PHE A 118 -6.96 7.07 5.89
C PHE A 118 -8.07 7.18 6.93
N ASN A 119 -9.16 6.44 6.72
CA ASN A 119 -10.24 6.32 7.69
C ASN A 119 -10.34 4.85 8.17
N PRO A 120 -9.95 4.55 9.42
CA PRO A 120 -10.02 3.19 9.98
C PRO A 120 -11.41 2.55 9.87
N ALA A 121 -12.48 3.33 10.08
CA ALA A 121 -13.85 2.82 10.10
C ALA A 121 -14.35 2.35 8.72
N THR A 122 -13.72 2.83 7.63
CA THR A 122 -14.10 2.47 6.25
C THR A 122 -12.99 1.76 5.49
N ALA A 123 -11.90 1.40 6.16
CA ALA A 123 -10.68 0.88 5.55
C ALA A 123 -10.94 -0.40 4.74
N LYS A 124 -11.84 -1.30 5.19
CA LYS A 124 -12.16 -2.53 4.45
C LYS A 124 -12.77 -2.24 3.08
N TYR A 125 -13.68 -1.27 3.00
CA TYR A 125 -14.27 -0.83 1.73
C TYR A 125 -13.20 -0.25 0.81
N ASP A 126 -12.37 0.66 1.33
CA ASP A 126 -11.33 1.32 0.55
C ASP A 126 -10.30 0.31 0.02
N MET A 127 -9.95 -0.70 0.82
CA MET A 127 -9.06 -1.77 0.40
C MET A 127 -9.70 -2.64 -0.68
N ARG A 128 -10.99 -2.98 -0.55
CA ARG A 128 -11.71 -3.69 -1.63
C ARG A 128 -11.63 -2.91 -2.94
N VAL A 129 -11.84 -1.59 -2.93
CA VAL A 129 -11.72 -0.75 -4.14
C VAL A 129 -10.30 -0.79 -4.72
N VAL A 130 -9.27 -0.79 -3.88
CA VAL A 130 -7.87 -0.99 -4.32
C VAL A 130 -7.70 -2.34 -5.02
N LEU A 131 -8.20 -3.42 -4.43
CA LEU A 131 -8.09 -4.77 -4.98
C LEU A 131 -8.82 -4.91 -6.32
N LEU A 132 -10.00 -4.30 -6.47
CA LEU A 132 -10.70 -4.21 -7.76
C LEU A 132 -9.85 -3.48 -8.81
N GLY A 133 -9.29 -2.33 -8.44
CA GLY A 133 -8.42 -1.54 -9.34
C GLY A 133 -7.08 -2.21 -9.67
N LEU A 134 -6.73 -3.30 -8.97
CA LEU A 134 -5.60 -4.18 -9.23
C LEU A 134 -5.99 -5.41 -10.06
N GLY A 135 -7.29 -5.62 -10.33
CA GLY A 135 -7.77 -6.79 -11.08
C GLY A 135 -7.82 -8.08 -10.27
N LEU A 136 -7.76 -8.01 -8.93
CA LEU A 136 -7.83 -9.19 -8.04
C LEU A 136 -9.29 -9.69 -7.88
N ILE A 137 -9.93 -9.99 -9.00
CA ILE A 137 -11.37 -10.31 -9.16
C ILE A 137 -11.51 -11.77 -9.60
N GLY A 138 -12.48 -12.50 -9.06
CA GLY A 138 -12.73 -13.91 -9.40
C GLY A 138 -12.35 -14.90 -8.29
N PRO A 139 -12.65 -16.20 -8.47
CA PRO A 139 -12.40 -17.25 -7.48
C PRO A 139 -10.92 -17.43 -7.11
N GLU A 140 -10.01 -17.29 -8.07
CA GLU A 140 -8.56 -17.48 -7.94
C GLU A 140 -7.90 -16.48 -6.97
N PHE A 141 -8.52 -15.31 -6.78
CA PHE A 141 -8.09 -14.27 -5.84
C PHE A 141 -8.92 -14.23 -4.55
N LYS A 142 -9.84 -15.18 -4.33
CA LYS A 142 -10.67 -15.24 -3.10
C LYS A 142 -9.81 -15.22 -1.84
N THR A 143 -8.74 -16.02 -1.82
CA THR A 143 -7.77 -16.09 -0.72
C THR A 143 -7.04 -14.75 -0.53
N ALA A 144 -6.57 -14.11 -1.60
CA ALA A 144 -5.92 -12.80 -1.51
C ALA A 144 -6.86 -11.74 -0.95
N ARG A 145 -8.09 -11.65 -1.46
CA ARG A 145 -9.09 -10.69 -0.96
C ARG A 145 -9.37 -10.91 0.52
N LEU A 146 -9.49 -12.16 0.98
CA LEU A 146 -9.68 -12.48 2.39
C LEU A 146 -8.49 -11.97 3.23
N HIS A 147 -7.27 -12.39 2.92
CA HIS A 147 -6.11 -12.06 3.75
C HIS A 147 -5.73 -10.57 3.72
N LEU A 148 -6.01 -9.87 2.61
CA LEU A 148 -5.74 -8.44 2.47
C LEU A 148 -6.82 -7.54 3.08
N THR A 149 -7.95 -8.10 3.52
CA THR A 149 -9.05 -7.32 4.13
C THR A 149 -9.41 -7.76 5.55
N LYS A 150 -8.98 -8.95 5.99
CA LYS A 150 -9.35 -9.51 7.30
C LYS A 150 -8.97 -8.64 8.50
N ARG A 151 -7.92 -7.83 8.39
CA ARG A 151 -7.43 -6.95 9.48
C ARG A 151 -8.11 -5.58 9.50
N LEU A 152 -8.93 -5.26 8.50
CA LEU A 152 -9.51 -3.93 8.33
C LEU A 152 -10.92 -3.87 8.92
N ALA A 153 -11.27 -2.73 9.53
CA ALA A 153 -12.61 -2.50 10.06
C ALA A 153 -13.58 -2.01 8.97
N GLY A 154 -14.87 -2.10 9.29
CA GLY A 154 -15.97 -1.69 8.40
C GLY A 154 -16.47 -2.79 7.46
N SER A 155 -17.42 -2.39 6.61
CA SER A 155 -18.01 -3.24 5.57
C SER A 155 -17.14 -3.24 4.31
N ALA A 156 -17.10 -4.37 3.60
CA ALA A 156 -16.53 -4.41 2.26
C ALA A 156 -17.54 -3.94 1.19
N ALA A 157 -18.84 -3.98 1.48
CA ALA A 157 -19.89 -3.72 0.48
C ALA A 157 -20.32 -2.26 0.42
N TRP A 158 -20.27 -1.52 1.53
CA TRP A 158 -20.66 -0.10 1.59
C TRP A 158 -19.63 0.70 2.38
N LYS A 159 -19.52 2.00 2.05
CA LYS A 159 -18.66 2.95 2.76
C LYS A 159 -19.45 3.63 3.87
N GLY A 160 -19.00 3.49 5.12
CA GLY A 160 -19.68 4.04 6.29
C GLY A 160 -20.86 3.18 6.74
N GLU A 161 -21.96 3.82 7.13
CA GLU A 161 -23.19 3.14 7.52
C GLU A 161 -24.00 2.66 6.32
N ARG A 162 -24.79 1.61 6.55
CA ARG A 162 -25.66 1.04 5.52
C ARG A 162 -26.90 1.92 5.39
N ARG A 163 -27.02 2.62 4.27
CA ARG A 163 -28.06 3.66 4.04
C ARG A 163 -29.50 3.12 4.00
N ASP A 164 -29.70 1.81 3.91
CA ASP A 164 -31.02 1.18 3.87
C ASP A 164 -31.60 0.90 5.27
N ARG A 165 -30.81 1.02 6.34
CA ARG A 165 -31.33 1.06 7.70
C ARG A 165 -31.75 2.50 8.03
N ARG A 166 -32.98 2.88 7.67
CA ARG A 166 -33.65 3.96 8.40
C ARG A 166 -33.73 3.51 9.86
N THR A 167 -33.02 4.22 10.75
CA THR A 167 -33.23 4.12 12.19
C THR A 167 -34.71 4.25 12.45
N GLY A 168 -35.35 3.18 12.92
CA GLY A 168 -36.77 3.19 13.27
C GLY A 168 -37.01 4.36 14.21
N GLY A 169 -37.85 5.31 13.77
CA GLY A 169 -38.31 6.38 14.63
C GLY A 169 -38.96 5.76 15.85
N SER A 170 -38.40 6.06 17.01
CA SER A 170 -39.06 5.84 18.30
C SER A 170 -40.36 6.63 18.28
N HIS A 171 -41.47 5.96 17.96
CA HIS A 171 -42.80 6.47 18.30
C HIS A 171 -42.91 6.37 19.83
N ALA A 172 -42.58 7.47 20.51
CA ALA A 172 -43.00 7.68 21.87
C ALA A 172 -44.52 7.80 21.85
N HIS A 173 -45.21 6.79 22.38
CA HIS A 173 -46.61 6.89 22.76
C HIS A 173 -46.72 7.92 23.88
N ALA A 174 -47.30 9.08 23.57
CA ALA A 174 -47.86 9.97 24.58
C ALA A 174 -49.19 9.35 25.02
N ALA A 175 -49.26 9.00 26.30
CA ALA A 175 -50.49 8.75 27.04
C ALA A 175 -51.00 10.08 27.62
#